data_AF-A0A6J2XBS2-F1
#
_entry.id   AF-A0A6J2XBS2-F1
#
_cell.length_a   1.000
_cell.length_b   1.000
_cell.length_c   1.000
_cell.angle_alpha   90.00
_cell.angle_beta   90.00
_cell.angle_gamma   90.00
#
_symmetry.space_group_name_H-M   'P 1'
#
loop_
_entity.id
_entity.type
_entity.pdbx_description
1 polymer ?
#
loop_
_entity_poly.entity_id
_entity_poly.type
_entity_poly.pdbx_seq_one_letter_code
_entity_poly.pdbx_strand_id
1 'polypeptide(L)'
;MIFGAIQLKIFQIRIKKIHETAKSAQYESKEAQYDGDVALVLNEFIRKHQELIEFITNLNKTTKYITFVEFLVSSLNCASIVTSLIKIKSWDANLLIIITYILALTIQIFAYAWAANEIKVHSLGIADALFESDWYHFNKKCRKMVLIMLMRAQKPLYMSIGPFGSMTNETALLMIKASYSYVAFMKD
;
A
#
# COMPACT_ATOMS: atom_id res chain seq x y z
N MET A 1 5.04 0.24 6.43
CA MET A 1 4.42 0.03 5.09
C MET A 1 4.76 -1.33 4.51
N ILE A 2 6.03 -1.72 4.37
CA ILE A 2 6.43 -3.05 3.85
C ILE A 2 5.79 -4.20 4.64
N PHE A 3 5.75 -4.11 5.97
CA PHE A 3 5.04 -5.08 6.81
C PHE A 3 3.54 -5.17 6.48
N GLY A 4 2.88 -4.05 6.16
CA GLY A 4 1.46 -4.04 5.75
C GLY A 4 1.23 -4.70 4.38
N ALA A 5 2.14 -4.48 3.43
CA ALA A 5 2.12 -5.17 2.14
C ALA A 5 2.35 -6.69 2.29
N ILE A 6 3.26 -7.11 3.17
CA ILE A 6 3.51 -8.53 3.48
C ILE A 6 2.27 -9.17 4.12
N GLN A 7 1.63 -8.51 5.08
CA GLN A 7 0.40 -9.00 5.72
C GLN A 7 -0.73 -9.16 4.69
N LEU A 8 -0.89 -8.20 3.78
CA LEU A 8 -1.83 -8.29 2.66
C LEU A 8 -1.54 -9.48 1.72
N LYS A 9 -0.26 -9.71 1.39
CA LYS A 9 0.15 -10.83 0.55
C LYS A 9 -0.08 -12.18 1.23
N ILE A 10 0.24 -12.30 2.51
CA ILE A 10 -0.07 -13.48 3.33
C ILE A 10 -1.59 -13.70 3.39
N PHE A 11 -2.36 -12.62 3.54
CA PHE A 11 -3.81 -12.67 3.59
C PHE A 11 -4.41 -13.17 2.26
N GLN A 12 -3.93 -12.69 1.11
CA GLN A 12 -4.34 -13.20 -0.20
C GLN A 12 -4.01 -14.69 -0.39
N ILE A 13 -2.82 -15.12 0.02
CA ILE A 13 -2.42 -16.53 -0.07
C ILE A 13 -3.33 -17.41 0.81
N ARG A 14 -3.66 -16.93 2.02
CA ARG A 14 -4.61 -17.62 2.89
C ARG A 14 -6.00 -17.70 2.26
N ILE A 15 -6.47 -16.64 1.60
CA ILE A 15 -7.77 -16.66 0.91
C ILE A 15 -7.79 -17.71 -0.20
N LYS A 16 -6.75 -17.78 -1.04
CA LYS A 16 -6.68 -18.82 -2.10
C LYS A 16 -6.73 -20.24 -1.52
N LYS A 17 -6.16 -20.46 -0.34
CA LYS A 17 -6.18 -21.76 0.36
C LYS A 17 -7.50 -22.08 1.07
N ILE A 18 -8.39 -21.09 1.28
CA ILE A 18 -9.74 -21.35 1.83
C ILE A 18 -10.51 -22.30 0.92
N HIS A 19 -10.38 -22.15 -0.41
CA HIS A 19 -11.11 -22.99 -1.35
C HIS A 19 -10.76 -24.48 -1.17
N GLU A 20 -9.47 -24.81 -1.03
CA GLU A 20 -9.01 -26.19 -0.77
C GLU A 20 -9.52 -26.72 0.58
N THR A 21 -9.47 -25.87 1.63
CA THR A 21 -9.87 -26.23 3.00
C THR A 21 -11.38 -26.39 3.15
N ALA A 22 -12.16 -25.54 2.47
CA ALA A 22 -13.62 -25.60 2.44
C ALA A 22 -14.12 -26.82 1.65
N LYS A 23 -13.40 -27.19 0.57
CA LYS A 23 -13.72 -28.36 -0.25
C LYS A 23 -13.43 -29.67 0.48
N SER A 24 -12.35 -29.76 1.27
CA SER A 24 -12.09 -30.93 2.11
C SER A 24 -13.11 -31.07 3.25
N ALA A 25 -13.53 -29.97 3.88
CA ALA A 25 -14.54 -29.98 4.94
C ALA A 25 -15.96 -30.31 4.43
N GLN A 26 -16.27 -29.99 3.17
CA GLN A 26 -17.54 -30.32 2.51
C GLN A 26 -17.73 -31.83 2.31
N TYR A 27 -16.65 -32.59 2.13
CA TYR A 27 -16.73 -34.04 1.91
C TYR A 27 -17.04 -34.83 3.19
N GLU A 28 -16.77 -34.28 4.38
CA GLU A 28 -16.93 -34.97 5.66
C GLU A 28 -18.18 -34.56 6.47
N SER A 29 -18.84 -33.45 6.14
CA SER A 29 -19.86 -32.84 7.01
C SER A 29 -21.30 -33.00 6.51
N LYS A 30 -22.26 -33.12 7.45
CA LYS A 30 -23.69 -33.02 7.17
C LYS A 30 -24.03 -31.59 6.69
N GLU A 31 -24.97 -31.45 5.76
CA GLU A 31 -25.34 -30.19 5.11
C GLU A 31 -25.60 -29.01 6.08
N ALA A 32 -26.30 -29.26 7.20
CA ALA A 32 -26.55 -28.23 8.22
C ALA A 32 -25.31 -27.83 9.04
N GLN A 33 -24.36 -28.77 9.21
CA GLN A 33 -23.09 -28.53 9.90
C GLN A 33 -22.10 -27.82 8.99
N TYR A 34 -22.03 -28.21 7.72
CA TYR A 34 -21.30 -27.52 6.66
C TYR A 34 -21.68 -26.04 6.56
N ASP A 35 -22.98 -25.74 6.52
CA ASP A 35 -23.49 -24.36 6.45
C ASP A 35 -23.11 -23.51 7.66
N GLY A 36 -23.05 -24.12 8.84
CA GLY A 36 -22.59 -23.48 10.08
C GLY A 36 -21.10 -23.17 10.06
N ASP A 37 -20.29 -24.14 9.64
CA ASP A 37 -18.83 -24.01 9.55
C ASP A 37 -18.43 -22.95 8.52
N VAL A 38 -19.07 -22.92 7.34
CA VAL A 38 -18.85 -21.88 6.31
C VAL A 38 -19.18 -20.50 6.85
N ALA A 39 -20.27 -20.35 7.61
CA ALA A 39 -20.65 -19.07 8.20
C ALA A 39 -19.65 -18.58 9.26
N LEU A 40 -19.09 -19.49 10.07
CA LEU A 40 -18.06 -19.15 11.06
C LEU A 40 -16.77 -18.68 10.39
N VAL A 41 -16.31 -19.44 9.40
CA VAL A 41 -15.11 -19.14 8.61
C VAL A 41 -15.27 -17.77 7.92
N LEU A 42 -16.42 -17.53 7.28
CA LEU A 42 -16.68 -16.26 6.60
C LEU A 42 -16.71 -15.07 7.57
N ASN A 43 -17.28 -15.22 8.76
CA ASN A 43 -17.25 -14.16 9.78
C ASN A 43 -15.83 -13.82 10.23
N GLU A 44 -14.99 -14.84 10.43
CA GLU A 44 -13.58 -14.62 10.76
C GLU A 44 -12.85 -13.86 9.65
N PHE A 45 -13.11 -14.22 8.38
CA PHE A 45 -12.55 -13.51 7.23
C PHE A 45 -12.97 -12.05 7.16
N ILE A 46 -14.26 -11.78 7.38
CA ILE A 46 -14.78 -10.41 7.40
C ILE A 46 -14.11 -9.60 8.51
N ARG A 47 -14.01 -10.16 9.71
CA ARG A 47 -13.33 -9.50 10.85
C ARG A 47 -11.87 -9.18 10.51
N LYS A 48 -11.14 -10.14 9.93
CA LYS A 48 -9.74 -9.94 9.53
C LYS A 48 -9.59 -8.88 8.43
N HIS A 49 -10.50 -8.86 7.47
CA HIS A 49 -10.51 -7.83 6.42
C HIS A 49 -10.78 -6.44 7.00
N GLN A 50 -11.69 -6.33 7.97
CA GLN A 50 -11.96 -5.07 8.68
C GLN A 50 -10.76 -4.59 9.50
N GLU A 51 -10.13 -5.48 10.28
CA GLU A 51 -8.89 -5.19 11.03
C GLU A 51 -7.79 -4.66 10.09
N LEU A 52 -7.66 -5.26 8.90
CA LEU A 52 -6.67 -4.85 7.91
C LEU A 52 -6.96 -3.48 7.30
N ILE A 53 -8.23 -3.21 6.95
CA ILE A 53 -8.68 -1.89 6.48
C ILE A 53 -8.38 -0.84 7.54
N GLU A 54 -8.71 -1.11 8.79
CA GLU A 54 -8.48 -0.18 9.91
C GLU A 54 -6.98 0.06 10.12
N PHE A 55 -6.17 -1.00 10.12
CA PHE A 55 -4.72 -0.91 10.24
C PHE A 55 -4.12 -0.03 9.13
N ILE A 56 -4.48 -0.26 7.87
CA ILE A 56 -3.97 0.53 6.74
C ILE A 56 -4.47 1.98 6.81
N THR A 57 -5.72 2.19 7.22
CA THR A 57 -6.29 3.54 7.39
C THR A 57 -5.56 4.32 8.48
N ASN A 58 -5.29 3.69 9.63
CA ASN A 58 -4.55 4.31 10.73
C ASN A 58 -3.10 4.55 10.35
N LEU A 59 -2.46 3.58 9.69
CA LEU A 59 -1.11 3.73 9.17
C LEU A 59 -1.03 4.90 8.17
N ASN A 60 -2.01 5.05 7.28
CA ASN A 60 -2.11 6.19 6.38
C ASN A 60 -2.25 7.50 7.16
N LYS A 61 -3.18 7.60 8.13
CA LYS A 61 -3.37 8.82 8.93
C LYS A 61 -2.09 9.27 9.66
N THR A 62 -1.36 8.35 10.27
CA THR A 62 -0.14 8.66 11.02
C THR A 62 1.03 9.01 10.11
N THR A 63 1.22 8.26 9.02
CA THR A 63 2.38 8.45 8.14
C THR A 63 2.20 9.60 7.15
N LYS A 64 0.96 9.95 6.78
CA LYS A 64 0.64 10.98 5.79
C LYS A 64 1.34 12.31 6.02
N TYR A 65 1.36 12.81 7.26
CA TYR A 65 2.00 14.08 7.60
C TYR A 65 3.50 13.93 7.84
N ILE A 66 3.94 12.81 8.42
CA ILE A 66 5.36 12.52 8.63
C ILE A 66 6.09 12.49 7.29
N THR A 67 5.56 11.74 6.33
CA THR A 67 6.11 11.64 4.98
C THR A 67 6.05 13.00 4.27
N PHE A 68 5.00 13.80 4.48
CA PHE A 68 4.93 15.16 3.91
C PHE A 68 6.06 16.08 4.44
N VAL A 69 6.31 16.08 5.74
CA VAL A 69 7.40 16.88 6.33
C VAL A 69 8.76 16.37 5.85
N GLU A 70 8.94 15.05 5.77
CA GLU A 70 10.14 14.42 5.22
C GLU A 70 10.41 14.86 3.77
N PHE A 71 9.37 14.99 2.95
CA PHE A 71 9.48 15.55 1.59
C PHE A 71 9.98 17.01 1.59
N LEU A 72 9.45 17.86 2.47
CA LEU A 72 9.88 19.27 2.56
C LEU A 72 11.36 19.38 2.98
N VAL A 73 11.75 18.63 4.01
CA VAL A 73 13.13 18.59 4.50
C VAL A 73 14.08 18.08 3.42
N SER A 74 13.69 17.02 2.70
CA SER A 74 14.50 16.47 1.60
C SER A 74 14.68 17.48 0.46
N SER A 75 13.64 18.23 0.09
CA SER A 75 13.74 19.27 -0.94
C SER A 75 14.68 20.40 -0.54
N LEU A 76 14.64 20.85 0.73
CA LEU A 76 15.55 21.88 1.25
C LEU A 76 17.01 21.39 1.28
N ASN A 77 17.22 20.14 1.70
CA ASN A 77 18.55 19.54 1.68
C ASN A 77 19.10 19.41 0.26
N CYS A 78 18.30 18.94 -0.70
CA CYS A 78 18.67 18.89 -2.11
C CYS A 78 19.11 20.27 -2.63
N ALA A 79 18.36 21.32 -2.31
CA ALA A 79 18.70 22.67 -2.73
C ALA A 79 20.03 23.17 -2.14
N SER A 80 20.23 23.00 -0.83
CA SER A 80 21.48 23.37 -0.15
C SER A 80 22.70 22.68 -0.77
N ILE A 81 22.54 21.40 -1.08
CA ILE A 81 23.53 20.56 -1.76
C ILE A 81 23.85 21.08 -3.18
N VAL A 82 22.82 21.37 -3.99
CA VAL A 82 23.02 21.83 -5.37
C VAL A 82 23.70 23.20 -5.41
N THR A 83 23.39 24.09 -4.48
CA THR A 83 24.03 25.42 -4.40
C THR A 83 25.49 25.32 -3.96
N SER A 84 25.83 24.33 -3.15
CA SER A 84 27.20 23.99 -2.80
C SER A 84 27.97 23.42 -4.00
N LEU A 85 27.32 22.61 -4.84
CA LEU A 85 27.87 22.11 -6.11
C LEU A 85 28.26 23.21 -7.09
N ILE A 86 27.41 24.22 -7.27
CA ILE A 86 27.64 25.32 -8.21
C ILE A 86 28.92 26.09 -7.84
N LYS A 87 29.32 26.08 -6.57
CA LYS A 87 30.51 26.78 -6.07
C LYS A 87 31.80 25.96 -6.17
N ILE A 88 31.72 24.67 -6.52
CA ILE A 88 32.88 23.76 -6.57
C ILE A 88 33.52 23.79 -7.97
N LYS A 89 34.84 24.00 -8.01
CA LYS A 89 35.64 24.11 -9.25
C LYS A 89 36.34 22.81 -9.67
N SER A 90 36.30 21.76 -8.85
CA SER A 90 37.08 20.52 -9.00
C SER A 90 36.31 19.29 -8.53
N TRP A 91 36.65 18.10 -9.06
CA TRP A 91 36.10 16.82 -8.59
C TRP A 91 36.55 16.58 -7.14
N ASP A 92 35.66 16.80 -6.18
CA ASP A 92 35.92 16.77 -4.74
C ASP A 92 34.93 15.83 -4.02
N ALA A 93 35.23 15.45 -2.78
CA ALA A 93 34.42 14.56 -1.93
C ALA A 93 32.95 15.02 -1.82
N ASN A 94 32.72 16.33 -1.91
CA ASN A 94 31.40 16.94 -1.95
C ASN A 94 30.54 16.41 -3.11
N LEU A 95 31.09 16.20 -4.31
CA LEU A 95 30.34 15.68 -5.45
C LEU A 95 29.89 14.22 -5.23
N LEU A 96 30.74 13.42 -4.61
CA LEU A 96 30.42 12.04 -4.20
C LEU A 96 29.31 11.98 -3.15
N ILE A 97 29.33 12.87 -2.16
CA ILE A 97 28.28 12.99 -1.15
C ILE A 97 26.92 13.31 -1.80
N ILE A 98 26.93 14.10 -2.87
CA ILE A 98 25.70 14.55 -3.51
C ILE A 98 25.10 13.45 -4.40
N ILE A 99 25.93 12.76 -5.15
CA ILE A 99 25.49 11.60 -5.94
C ILE A 99 24.92 10.52 -5.01
N THR A 100 25.61 10.21 -3.92
CA THR A 100 25.13 9.22 -2.95
C THR A 100 23.83 9.66 -2.26
N TYR A 101 23.67 10.95 -1.97
CA TYR A 101 22.42 11.50 -1.42
C TYR A 101 21.24 11.42 -2.39
N ILE A 102 21.43 11.82 -3.66
CA ILE A 102 20.38 11.72 -4.69
C ILE A 102 19.97 10.26 -4.92
N LEU A 103 20.94 9.34 -4.94
CA LEU A 103 20.67 7.91 -5.03
C LEU A 103 19.87 7.42 -3.82
N ALA A 104 20.25 7.81 -2.61
CA ALA A 104 19.53 7.44 -1.38
C ALA A 104 18.08 7.92 -1.40
N LEU A 105 17.84 9.19 -1.77
CA LEU A 105 16.48 9.74 -1.91
C LEU A 105 15.66 9.02 -2.98
N THR A 106 16.27 8.69 -4.12
CA THR A 106 15.61 7.97 -5.20
C THR A 106 15.18 6.58 -4.74
N ILE A 107 16.07 5.84 -4.06
CA ILE A 107 15.78 4.53 -3.48
C ILE A 107 14.65 4.64 -2.45
N GLN A 108 14.70 5.64 -1.57
CA GLN A 108 13.70 5.85 -0.54
C GLN A 108 12.30 6.11 -1.13
N ILE A 109 12.19 7.04 -2.08
CA ILE A 109 10.92 7.37 -2.72
C ILE A 109 10.38 6.16 -3.49
N PHE A 110 11.24 5.46 -4.22
CA PHE A 110 10.87 4.25 -4.95
C PHE A 110 10.37 3.15 -3.99
N ALA A 111 11.05 2.92 -2.87
CA ALA A 111 10.64 1.94 -1.88
C ALA A 111 9.26 2.26 -1.27
N TYR A 112 9.00 3.53 -0.96
CA TYR A 112 7.69 3.93 -0.46
C TYR A 112 6.59 3.82 -1.52
N ALA A 113 6.84 4.28 -2.75
CA ALA A 113 5.90 4.18 -3.86
C ALA A 113 5.57 2.71 -4.19
N TRP A 114 6.59 1.85 -4.19
CA TRP A 114 6.41 0.40 -4.35
C TRP A 114 5.52 -0.18 -3.25
N ALA A 115 5.80 0.13 -1.98
CA ALA A 115 5.01 -0.37 -0.87
C ALA A 115 3.54 0.13 -0.91
N ALA A 116 3.32 1.38 -1.30
CA ALA A 116 1.98 1.93 -1.50
C ALA A 116 1.24 1.24 -2.67
N ASN A 117 1.96 0.95 -3.75
CA ASN A 117 1.40 0.22 -4.90
C ASN A 117 1.03 -1.22 -4.54
N GLU A 118 1.89 -1.94 -3.83
CA GLU A 118 1.60 -3.31 -3.37
C GLU A 118 0.35 -3.34 -2.48
N ILE A 119 0.18 -2.35 -1.58
CA ILE A 119 -1.04 -2.22 -0.77
C ILE A 119 -2.29 -2.10 -1.66
N LYS A 120 -2.21 -1.26 -2.69
CA LYS A 120 -3.30 -1.05 -3.65
C LYS A 120 -3.62 -2.31 -4.45
N VAL A 121 -2.61 -2.95 -5.03
CA VAL A 121 -2.75 -4.17 -5.84
C VAL A 121 -3.32 -5.30 -4.99
N HIS A 122 -2.76 -5.54 -3.80
CA HIS A 122 -3.24 -6.61 -2.95
C HIS A 122 -4.65 -6.35 -2.38
N SER A 123 -5.00 -5.08 -2.11
CA SER A 123 -6.36 -4.71 -1.71
C SER A 123 -7.39 -5.08 -2.79
N LEU A 124 -7.07 -4.86 -4.07
CA LEU A 124 -7.99 -5.17 -5.17
C LEU A 124 -8.10 -6.68 -5.41
N GLY A 125 -6.99 -7.43 -5.33
CA GLY A 125 -7.03 -8.88 -5.53
C GLY A 125 -7.85 -9.66 -4.49
N ILE A 126 -8.27 -9.03 -3.38
CA ILE A 126 -9.26 -9.63 -2.45
C ILE A 126 -10.62 -9.76 -3.15
N ALA A 127 -11.01 -8.79 -3.98
CA ALA A 127 -12.26 -8.85 -4.71
C ALA A 127 -12.24 -10.00 -5.73
N ASP A 128 -11.13 -10.17 -6.46
CA ASP A 128 -10.96 -11.27 -7.42
C ASP A 128 -11.02 -12.63 -6.73
N ALA A 129 -10.33 -12.77 -5.60
CA ALA A 129 -10.31 -14.02 -4.85
C ALA A 129 -11.69 -14.36 -4.21
N LEU A 130 -12.47 -13.35 -3.80
CA LEU A 130 -13.85 -13.56 -3.36
C LEU A 130 -14.75 -13.98 -4.52
N PHE A 131 -14.56 -13.41 -5.69
CA PHE A 131 -15.32 -13.78 -6.89
C PHE A 131 -15.07 -15.24 -7.31
N GLU A 132 -13.83 -15.71 -7.20
CA GLU A 132 -13.42 -17.10 -7.49
C GLU A 132 -13.85 -18.13 -6.42
N SER A 133 -14.39 -17.71 -5.26
CA SER A 133 -14.66 -18.59 -4.11
C SER A 133 -15.91 -19.47 -4.20
N ASP A 134 -16.51 -19.64 -5.39
CA ASP A 134 -17.77 -20.37 -5.61
C ASP A 134 -18.93 -19.91 -4.69
N TRP A 135 -18.92 -18.63 -4.32
CA TRP A 135 -19.84 -18.00 -3.35
C TRP A 135 -21.33 -18.15 -3.68
N TYR A 136 -21.66 -18.48 -4.94
CA TYR A 136 -23.01 -18.75 -5.41
C TYR A 136 -23.57 -20.09 -4.94
N HIS A 137 -22.73 -21.03 -4.50
CA HIS A 137 -23.16 -22.28 -3.86
C HIS A 137 -23.49 -22.13 -2.38
N PHE A 138 -23.10 -21.02 -1.74
CA PHE A 138 -23.42 -20.78 -0.33
C PHE A 138 -24.91 -20.47 -0.12
N ASN A 139 -25.36 -20.72 1.10
CA ASN A 139 -26.71 -20.36 1.55
C ASN A 139 -26.98 -18.85 1.42
N LYS A 140 -28.26 -18.46 1.46
CA LYS A 140 -28.69 -17.06 1.25
C LYS A 140 -27.98 -16.06 2.19
N LYS A 141 -27.72 -16.46 3.44
CA LYS A 141 -27.11 -15.58 4.44
C LYS A 141 -25.63 -15.33 4.12
N CYS A 142 -24.86 -16.39 3.90
CA CYS A 142 -23.44 -16.33 3.54
C CYS A 142 -23.24 -15.62 2.19
N ARG A 143 -24.11 -15.89 1.20
CA ARG A 143 -24.07 -15.20 -0.10
C ARG A 143 -24.20 -13.68 0.05
N LYS A 144 -25.12 -13.21 0.89
CA LYS A 144 -25.31 -11.78 1.16
C LYS A 144 -24.08 -11.17 1.82
N MET A 145 -23.44 -11.89 2.75
CA MET A 145 -22.22 -11.44 3.42
C MET A 145 -21.04 -11.31 2.44
N VAL A 146 -20.85 -12.29 1.56
CA VAL A 146 -19.81 -12.23 0.50
C VAL A 146 -20.05 -11.06 -0.44
N LEU A 147 -21.29 -10.82 -0.88
CA LEU A 147 -21.61 -9.69 -1.77
C LEU A 147 -21.27 -8.33 -1.13
N ILE A 148 -21.57 -8.15 0.17
CA ILE A 148 -21.21 -6.92 0.90
C ILE A 148 -19.68 -6.77 0.95
N MET A 149 -18.96 -7.85 1.22
CA MET A 149 -17.50 -7.86 1.26
C MET A 149 -16.90 -7.54 -0.12
N LEU A 150 -17.45 -8.11 -1.20
CA LEU A 150 -17.03 -7.86 -2.57
C LEU A 150 -17.17 -6.37 -2.94
N MET A 151 -18.33 -5.77 -2.65
CA MET A 151 -18.56 -4.33 -2.87
C MET A 151 -17.55 -3.45 -2.10
N ARG A 152 -17.12 -3.88 -0.90
CA ARG A 152 -16.12 -3.16 -0.11
C ARG A 152 -14.70 -3.36 -0.65
N ALA A 153 -14.36 -4.57 -1.07
CA ALA A 153 -13.03 -4.95 -1.56
C ALA A 153 -12.69 -4.32 -2.91
N GLN A 154 -13.70 -4.01 -3.73
CA GLN A 154 -13.53 -3.26 -4.99
C GLN A 154 -13.05 -1.82 -4.79
N LYS A 155 -13.15 -1.26 -3.57
CA LYS A 155 -12.61 0.07 -3.25
C LYS A 155 -11.16 -0.08 -2.77
N PRO A 156 -10.16 0.34 -3.57
CA PRO A 156 -8.77 0.12 -3.24
C PRO A 156 -8.36 0.89 -1.98
N LEU A 157 -7.54 0.26 -1.16
CA LEU A 157 -6.81 0.95 -0.10
C LEU A 157 -5.61 1.67 -0.71
N TYR A 158 -5.48 2.96 -0.41
CA TYR A 158 -4.37 3.79 -0.90
C TYR A 158 -3.72 4.56 0.26
N MET A 159 -2.44 4.83 0.08
CA MET A 159 -1.66 5.70 0.94
C MET A 159 -1.64 7.12 0.35
N SER A 160 -1.67 8.14 1.20
CA SER A 160 -1.70 9.55 0.82
C SER A 160 -0.53 10.32 1.42
N ILE A 161 -0.07 11.36 0.72
CA ILE A 161 0.95 12.29 1.20
C ILE A 161 0.31 13.66 1.42
N GLY A 162 0.25 14.10 2.67
CA GLY A 162 -0.24 15.43 3.04
C GLY A 162 -1.54 15.83 2.30
N PRO A 163 -1.74 17.12 1.96
CA PRO A 163 -2.91 17.55 1.21
C PRO A 163 -2.88 17.16 -0.28
N PHE A 164 -1.79 16.56 -0.77
CA PHE A 164 -1.50 16.39 -2.20
C PHE A 164 -2.07 15.11 -2.84
N GLY A 165 -2.91 14.36 -2.12
CA GLY A 165 -3.60 13.19 -2.65
C GLY A 165 -2.86 11.87 -2.43
N SER A 166 -3.00 10.92 -3.36
CA SER A 166 -2.42 9.57 -3.26
C SER A 166 -0.91 9.59 -3.51
N MET A 167 -0.17 8.75 -2.80
CA MET A 167 1.26 8.55 -3.02
C MET A 167 1.46 7.78 -4.33
N THR A 168 1.84 8.49 -5.39
CA THR A 168 2.10 7.92 -6.71
C THR A 168 3.48 8.34 -7.21
N ASN A 169 3.94 7.75 -8.31
CA ASN A 169 5.16 8.17 -8.99
C ASN A 169 5.13 9.65 -9.40
N GLU A 170 3.93 10.23 -9.58
CA GLU A 170 3.76 11.66 -9.87
C GLU A 170 4.18 12.54 -8.68
N THR A 171 4.03 12.06 -7.44
CA THR A 171 4.49 12.80 -6.26
C THR A 171 6.01 12.91 -6.21
N ALA A 172 6.73 11.90 -6.71
CA ALA A 172 8.19 11.95 -6.87
C ALA A 172 8.61 13.03 -7.89
N LEU A 173 7.89 13.11 -9.02
CA LEU A 173 8.11 14.14 -10.04
C LEU A 173 7.84 15.56 -9.51
N LEU A 174 6.83 15.73 -8.67
CA LEU A 174 6.57 17.01 -8.00
C LEU A 174 7.72 17.44 -7.10
N MET A 175 8.35 16.51 -6.37
CA MET A 175 9.52 16.81 -5.55
C MET A 175 10.68 17.32 -6.40
N ILE A 176 11.02 16.62 -7.49
CA ILE A 176 12.12 17.00 -8.39
C ILE A 176 11.86 18.39 -8.99
N LYS A 177 10.62 18.67 -9.42
CA LYS A 177 10.21 19.99 -9.92
C LYS A 177 10.36 21.08 -8.86
N ALA A 178 9.92 20.82 -7.62
CA ALA A 178 10.05 21.78 -6.53
C ALA A 178 11.52 22.08 -6.18
N SER A 179 12.37 21.07 -6.12
CA SER A 179 13.81 21.24 -5.90
C SER A 179 14.46 22.05 -7.02
N TYR A 180 14.12 21.77 -8.29
CA TYR A 180 14.60 22.55 -9.44
C TYR A 180 14.17 24.02 -9.35
N SER A 181 12.89 24.30 -9.06
CA SER A 181 12.40 25.67 -8.91
C SER A 181 13.14 26.45 -7.83
N TYR A 182 13.47 25.82 -6.70
CA TYR A 182 14.23 26.47 -5.64
C TYR A 182 15.67 26.79 -6.06
N VAL A 183 16.33 25.87 -6.78
CA VAL A 183 17.66 26.11 -7.34
C VAL A 183 17.65 27.25 -8.35
N ALA A 184 16.62 27.32 -9.20
CA ALA A 184 16.45 28.42 -10.14
C ALA A 184 16.32 29.77 -9.41
N PHE A 185 15.49 29.85 -8.38
CA PHE A 185 15.32 31.07 -7.57
C PHE A 185 16.61 31.52 -6.87
N MET A 186 17.46 30.60 -6.40
CA MET A 186 18.73 30.95 -5.77
C MET A 186 19.84 31.38 -6.74
N LYS A 187 19.64 31.13 -8.03
CA LYS A 187 20.62 31.44 -9.08
C LYS A 187 20.39 32.83 -9.69
N ASP A 188 19.17 33.36 -9.60
CA ASP A 188 18.80 34.74 -9.91
C ASP A 188 19.10 35.68 -8.72
#